data_AF-A0A4R6DXK7-F1
#
_entry.id   AF-A0A4R6DXK7-F1
#
_cell.length_a   1.000
_cell.length_b   1.000
_cell.length_c   1.000
_cell.angle_alpha   90.00
_cell.angle_beta   90.00
_cell.angle_gamma   90.00
#
_symmetry.space_group_name_H-M   'P 1'
#
loop_
_entity.id
_entity.type
_entity.pdbx_description
1 polymer ?
#
loop_
_entity_poly.entity_id
_entity_poly.type
_entity_poly.pdbx_seq_one_letter_code
_entity_poly.pdbx_strand_id
1 'polypeptide(L)'
;MSAQRPAARRGRTSSLGEGEAGVSRSTAARLRSGPAMQSRPSAAQRHKGSPVSAPRRLAASSARNRAARDARRRAARGFTLVEVVIALSLVSLIMLGLVSALGGFGATASRLDERAGRAGDAWLVGGLLRTALASGVRQLKQTLPDGSKVNFFRGDAAELSWLGTMPARYGSGGLHRFRLAAAGSPPRLLLQYLPYVPDTGVSAAMDESAAVHVLADALDGLRIAYQSRPVTPAEEAVWSDSWTDPERLPERVRLDIAAAGETWPPLFITIAGVDNSDGLRLVNTPSTR
;
A
#
# COMPACT_ATOMS: atom_id res chain seq x y z
N MET A 1 -37.08 12.37 -57.02
CA MET A 1 -38.37 12.90 -56.54
C MET A 1 -38.68 12.15 -55.26
N SER A 2 -38.85 12.67 -54.06
CA SER A 2 -39.01 13.98 -53.42
C SER A 2 -38.85 13.67 -51.92
N ALA A 3 -38.58 14.55 -50.96
CA ALA A 3 -38.08 15.90 -50.92
C ALA A 3 -37.61 16.07 -49.47
N GLN A 4 -36.59 16.89 -49.33
CA GLN A 4 -35.98 17.40 -48.13
C GLN A 4 -36.91 18.44 -47.46
N ARG A 5 -36.94 18.53 -46.12
CA ARG A 5 -36.62 19.78 -45.40
C ARG A 5 -36.60 19.68 -43.86
N PRO A 6 -35.82 20.56 -43.19
CA PRO A 6 -35.47 20.49 -41.78
C PRO A 6 -36.15 21.58 -40.92
N ALA A 7 -36.01 21.47 -39.61
CA ALA A 7 -36.25 22.56 -38.65
C ALA A 7 -35.29 22.38 -37.46
N ALA A 8 -34.94 23.38 -36.65
CA ALA A 8 -34.69 24.80 -36.83
C ALA A 8 -34.00 25.22 -35.52
N ARG A 9 -32.98 26.08 -35.63
CA ARG A 9 -32.12 26.60 -34.57
C ARG A 9 -32.77 27.78 -33.84
N ARG A 10 -32.64 27.85 -32.50
CA ARG A 10 -32.56 29.03 -31.60
C ARG A 10 -32.24 28.45 -30.21
N GLY A 11 -31.25 28.84 -29.40
CA GLY A 11 -30.49 30.07 -29.30
C GLY A 11 -30.86 30.76 -27.97
N ARG A 12 -30.07 30.59 -26.90
CA ARG A 12 -29.87 31.65 -25.89
C ARG A 12 -28.68 31.38 -24.96
N THR A 13 -28.00 32.49 -24.72
CA THR A 13 -26.78 32.79 -23.97
C THR A 13 -27.07 33.14 -22.51
N SER A 14 -26.09 32.92 -21.61
CA SER A 14 -25.74 33.70 -20.39
C SER A 14 -25.32 32.72 -19.27
N SER A 15 -24.37 32.94 -18.39
CA SER A 15 -23.26 33.90 -18.22
C SER A 15 -22.56 33.48 -16.92
N LEU A 16 -21.26 33.73 -16.83
CA LEU A 16 -20.48 34.07 -15.62
C LEU A 16 -20.74 33.34 -14.28
N GLY A 17 -19.66 32.75 -13.77
CA GLY A 17 -19.50 32.35 -12.38
C GLY A 17 -18.05 31.98 -12.10
N GLU A 18 -17.16 32.98 -12.15
CA GLU A 18 -15.79 32.92 -11.63
C GLU A 18 -15.78 32.67 -10.12
N GLY A 19 -14.76 31.95 -9.64
CA GLY A 19 -14.53 31.71 -8.21
C GLY A 19 -13.18 31.05 -7.99
N GLU A 20 -12.10 31.81 -8.23
CA GLU A 20 -10.72 31.43 -7.93
C GLU A 20 -10.23 32.09 -6.62
N ALA A 21 -9.32 31.39 -5.92
CA ALA A 21 -8.37 31.85 -4.90
C ALA A 21 -8.91 32.35 -3.54
N GLY A 22 -8.29 32.09 -2.40
CA GLY A 22 -7.00 31.45 -2.13
C GLY A 22 -6.80 31.26 -0.62
N VAL A 23 -5.89 30.35 -0.27
CA VAL A 23 -5.42 30.15 1.11
C VAL A 23 -3.92 30.41 1.11
N SER A 24 -3.53 31.55 1.73
CA SER A 24 -2.15 31.98 1.87
C SER A 24 -1.57 31.59 3.23
N ARG A 25 -0.29 31.24 3.21
CA ARG A 25 0.55 30.72 4.30
C ARG A 25 1.09 31.81 5.23
N SER A 26 1.43 31.36 6.45
CA SER A 26 2.70 31.61 7.20
C SER A 26 3.13 33.03 7.61
N THR A 27 3.42 33.22 8.92
CA THR A 27 4.63 33.86 9.51
C THR A 27 4.47 33.85 11.06
N ALA A 28 5.37 33.30 11.89
CA ALA A 28 6.78 33.56 12.23
C ALA A 28 6.97 34.42 13.51
N ALA A 29 7.91 33.95 14.35
CA ALA A 29 8.28 34.35 15.71
C ALA A 29 9.00 35.71 15.89
N ARG A 30 9.01 36.26 17.13
CA ARG A 30 10.20 36.44 18.02
C ARG A 30 10.03 37.49 19.16
N LEU A 31 10.56 37.11 20.35
CA LEU A 31 11.44 37.81 21.32
C LEU A 31 11.14 39.26 21.81
N ARG A 32 11.16 39.48 23.14
CA ARG A 32 12.32 40.02 23.92
C ARG A 32 12.00 40.35 25.41
N SER A 33 13.00 40.01 26.23
CA SER A 33 13.50 40.50 27.54
C SER A 33 13.09 41.85 28.15
N GLY A 34 13.11 41.91 29.50
CA GLY A 34 13.32 43.12 30.32
C GLY A 34 13.81 42.79 31.75
N PRO A 35 14.78 43.53 32.34
CA PRO A 35 15.26 43.34 33.73
C PRO A 35 14.92 44.54 34.66
N ALA A 36 14.99 44.36 35.99
CA ALA A 36 15.20 45.46 36.94
C ALA A 36 15.66 44.98 38.33
N MET A 37 16.29 45.91 39.05
CA MET A 37 17.26 45.81 40.14
C MET A 37 16.70 46.45 41.45
N GLN A 38 17.47 46.38 42.55
CA GLN A 38 17.41 47.18 43.82
C GLN A 38 16.69 46.49 45.00
N SER A 39 17.07 46.57 46.29
CA SER A 39 18.13 47.30 47.03
C SER A 39 18.16 46.81 48.51
N ARG A 40 19.31 46.94 49.20
CA ARG A 40 19.58 46.82 50.68
C ARG A 40 18.91 48.00 51.45
N PRO A 41 18.90 48.19 52.82
CA PRO A 41 19.93 47.90 53.87
C PRO A 41 19.39 47.51 55.31
N SER A 42 20.15 46.93 56.27
CA SER A 42 21.12 47.40 57.32
C SER A 42 20.55 47.75 58.73
N ALA A 43 21.40 47.50 59.76
CA ALA A 43 21.47 48.04 61.15
C ALA A 43 20.67 47.28 62.25
N ALA A 44 21.29 46.71 63.30
CA ALA A 44 21.84 47.30 64.56
C ALA A 44 20.96 46.82 65.75
N GLN A 45 21.31 46.72 67.04
CA GLN A 45 22.53 46.70 67.84
C GLN A 45 22.08 46.41 69.30
N ARG A 46 22.87 45.60 70.03
CA ARG A 46 23.05 45.46 71.50
C ARG A 46 21.96 45.94 72.50
N HIS A 47 21.73 45.12 73.55
CA HIS A 47 21.76 45.59 74.95
C HIS A 47 22.13 44.48 75.96
N LYS A 48 22.82 44.91 77.04
CA LYS A 48 23.41 44.15 78.17
C LYS A 48 22.41 43.97 79.32
N GLY A 49 22.58 42.91 80.11
CA GLY A 49 22.07 42.82 81.49
C GLY A 49 22.14 41.40 82.09
N SER A 50 23.12 41.12 82.93
CA SER A 50 23.15 39.97 83.86
C SER A 50 22.24 40.25 85.08
N PRO A 51 21.85 39.30 85.95
CA PRO A 51 22.81 38.73 86.93
C PRO A 51 22.50 37.32 87.55
N VAL A 52 23.48 36.85 88.34
CA VAL A 52 23.46 35.92 89.51
C VAL A 52 23.28 34.38 89.37
N SER A 53 24.21 33.70 90.06
CA SER A 53 24.09 32.49 90.93
C SER A 53 24.27 31.04 90.41
N ALA A 54 25.38 30.46 90.90
CA ALA A 54 25.57 29.12 91.47
C ALA A 54 25.71 27.85 90.56
N PRO A 55 26.67 26.95 90.87
CA PRO A 55 26.98 25.77 90.06
C PRO A 55 26.27 24.51 90.57
N ARG A 56 25.62 23.73 89.70
CA ARG A 56 25.28 22.32 90.00
C ARG A 56 24.85 21.49 88.78
N ARG A 57 25.70 21.28 87.77
CA ARG A 57 25.40 20.28 86.70
C ARG A 57 26.64 19.61 86.12
N LEU A 58 27.30 18.75 86.88
CA LEU A 58 28.30 17.80 86.33
C LEU A 58 27.72 16.42 85.97
N ALA A 59 26.41 16.18 86.17
CA ALA A 59 25.79 14.89 85.83
C ALA A 59 25.01 14.87 84.49
N ALA A 60 24.71 16.02 83.89
CA ALA A 60 23.81 16.09 82.71
C ALA A 60 24.52 16.12 81.34
N SER A 61 25.86 16.12 81.32
CA SER A 61 26.69 16.11 80.10
C SER A 61 27.07 14.69 79.65
N SER A 62 27.13 13.73 80.58
CA SER A 62 27.54 12.34 80.30
C SER A 62 26.42 11.47 79.71
N ALA A 63 25.15 11.78 80.01
CA ALA A 63 23.99 11.07 79.45
C ALA A 63 23.66 11.50 78.01
N ARG A 64 23.77 12.80 77.71
CA ARG A 64 23.56 13.34 76.34
C ARG A 64 24.61 12.85 75.35
N ASN A 65 25.87 12.74 75.78
CA ASN A 65 26.94 12.20 74.94
C ASN A 65 26.82 10.69 74.67
N ARG A 66 26.14 9.91 75.53
CA ARG A 66 25.87 8.48 75.28
C ARG A 66 24.73 8.28 74.28
N ALA A 67 23.61 8.99 74.46
CA ALA A 67 22.48 8.92 73.54
C ALA A 67 22.83 9.34 72.10
N ALA A 68 23.67 10.37 71.93
CA ALA A 68 24.15 10.80 70.62
C ALA A 68 25.15 9.80 69.97
N ARG A 69 25.92 9.07 70.78
CA ARG A 69 26.83 8.00 70.30
C ARG A 69 26.06 6.75 69.88
N ASP A 70 25.01 6.38 70.62
CA ASP A 70 24.16 5.23 70.27
C ASP A 70 23.28 5.51 69.04
N ALA A 71 22.82 6.74 68.85
CA ALA A 71 22.12 7.15 67.62
C ALA A 71 23.04 7.09 66.39
N ARG A 72 24.30 7.51 66.52
CA ARG A 72 25.31 7.40 65.44
C ARG A 72 25.71 5.96 65.14
N ARG A 73 25.77 5.07 66.14
CA ARG A 73 26.05 3.63 65.92
C ARG A 73 24.90 2.89 65.24
N ARG A 74 23.64 3.28 65.51
CA ARG A 74 22.47 2.72 64.80
C ARG A 74 22.38 3.18 63.34
N ALA A 75 22.93 4.36 63.01
CA ALA A 75 23.01 4.88 61.65
C ALA A 75 24.14 4.26 60.81
N ALA A 76 25.05 3.50 61.42
CA ALA A 76 26.16 2.82 60.73
C ALA A 76 25.84 1.35 60.42
N ARG A 77 24.60 1.06 60.01
CA ARG A 77 24.29 -0.22 59.38
C ARG A 77 24.79 -0.16 57.94
N GLY A 78 26.02 -0.66 57.73
CA GLY A 78 26.56 -0.87 56.39
C GLY A 78 25.67 -1.84 55.61
N PHE A 79 25.54 -1.59 54.30
CA PHE A 79 24.83 -2.46 53.37
C PHE A 79 25.33 -3.90 53.50
N THR A 80 24.41 -4.86 53.65
CA THR A 80 24.80 -6.27 53.68
C THR A 80 25.10 -6.76 52.26
N LEU A 81 26.02 -7.72 52.12
CA LEU A 81 26.33 -8.36 50.83
C LEU A 81 25.06 -8.91 50.15
N VAL A 82 24.15 -9.46 50.96
CA VAL A 82 22.86 -10.00 50.52
C VAL A 82 22.00 -8.92 49.85
N GLU A 83 22.00 -7.69 50.35
CA GLU A 83 21.20 -6.60 49.81
C GLU A 83 21.71 -6.13 48.44
N VAL A 84 23.03 -6.12 48.25
CA VAL A 84 23.66 -5.85 46.94
C VAL A 84 23.33 -6.96 45.94
N VAL A 85 23.38 -8.23 46.36
CA VAL A 85 23.02 -9.37 45.50
C VAL A 85 21.54 -9.32 45.12
N ILE A 86 20.63 -9.05 46.06
CA ILE A 86 19.19 -8.90 45.76
C ILE A 86 18.95 -7.73 44.80
N ALA A 87 19.58 -6.57 45.03
CA ALA A 87 19.45 -5.42 44.15
C ALA A 87 19.94 -5.73 42.73
N LEU A 88 21.10 -6.37 42.57
CA LEU A 88 21.63 -6.79 41.27
C LEU A 88 20.73 -7.83 40.59
N SER A 89 20.13 -8.75 41.36
CA SER A 89 19.19 -9.75 40.86
C SER A 89 17.92 -9.11 40.31
N LEU A 90 17.34 -8.17 41.06
CA LEU A 90 16.15 -7.43 40.65
C LEU A 90 16.44 -6.57 39.42
N VAL A 91 17.57 -5.85 39.38
CA VAL A 91 17.98 -5.07 38.21
C VAL A 91 18.17 -5.98 36.98
N SER A 92 18.76 -7.16 37.15
CA SER A 92 18.97 -8.11 36.06
C SER A 92 17.63 -8.66 35.51
N LEU A 93 16.68 -8.97 36.39
CA LEU A 93 15.33 -9.41 36.00
C LEU A 93 14.55 -8.29 35.28
N ILE A 94 14.63 -7.05 35.78
CA ILE A 94 14.01 -5.89 35.16
C ILE A 94 14.60 -5.65 33.77
N MET A 95 15.94 -5.70 33.63
CA MET A 95 16.62 -5.55 32.35
C MET A 95 16.27 -6.66 31.37
N LEU A 96 16.21 -7.91 31.84
CA LEU A 96 15.77 -9.04 31.01
C LEU A 96 14.34 -8.85 30.52
N GLY A 97 13.43 -8.40 31.39
CA GLY A 97 12.06 -8.05 31.01
C GLY A 97 12.01 -6.93 29.97
N LEU A 98 12.83 -5.89 30.12
CA LEU A 98 12.87 -4.75 29.21
C LEU A 98 13.45 -5.11 27.84
N VAL A 99 14.54 -5.91 27.80
CA VAL A 99 15.13 -6.42 26.57
C VAL A 99 14.17 -7.36 25.86
N SER A 100 13.46 -8.22 26.59
CA SER A 100 12.45 -9.12 26.03
C SER A 100 11.25 -8.35 25.46
N ALA A 101 10.79 -7.29 26.15
CA ALA A 101 9.76 -6.39 25.63
C ALA A 101 10.21 -5.68 24.34
N LEU A 102 11.43 -5.14 24.29
CA LEU A 102 12.00 -4.52 23.08
C LEU A 102 12.14 -5.52 21.92
N GLY A 103 12.59 -6.74 22.20
CA GLY A 103 12.70 -7.82 21.21
C GLY A 103 11.35 -8.26 20.63
N GLY A 104 10.29 -8.28 21.47
CA GLY A 104 8.93 -8.58 21.05
C GLY A 104 8.33 -7.55 20.08
N PHE A 105 8.64 -6.26 20.25
CA PHE A 105 8.18 -5.21 19.34
C PHE A 105 8.88 -5.28 17.97
N GLY A 106 10.19 -5.57 17.93
CA GLY A 106 10.93 -5.69 16.66
C GLY A 106 10.49 -6.89 15.80
N ALA A 107 10.23 -8.04 16.43
CA ALA A 107 9.72 -9.22 15.74
C ALA A 107 8.27 -9.03 15.23
N THR A 108 7.46 -8.23 15.93
CA THR A 108 6.07 -7.96 15.53
C THR A 108 6.00 -6.94 14.39
N ALA A 109 6.78 -5.86 14.44
CA ALA A 109 6.83 -4.86 13.37
C ALA A 109 7.28 -5.45 12.03
N SER A 110 8.33 -6.28 12.04
CA SER A 110 8.85 -6.94 10.83
C SER A 110 7.80 -7.86 10.19
N ARG A 111 7.05 -8.61 11.00
CA ARG A 111 5.95 -9.48 10.53
C ARG A 111 4.79 -8.70 9.96
N LEU A 112 4.46 -7.53 10.52
CA LEU A 112 3.42 -6.65 9.98
C LEU A 112 3.85 -6.05 8.64
N ASP A 113 5.10 -5.60 8.50
CA ASP A 113 5.62 -5.05 7.24
C ASP A 113 5.67 -6.10 6.13
N GLU A 114 6.12 -7.32 6.42
CA GLU A 114 6.10 -8.43 5.46
C GLU A 114 4.67 -8.82 5.04
N ARG A 115 3.70 -8.73 5.95
CA ARG A 115 2.28 -8.98 5.66
C ARG A 115 1.69 -7.85 4.82
N ALA A 116 2.00 -6.60 5.15
CA ALA A 116 1.54 -5.43 4.42
C ALA A 116 2.13 -5.35 3.00
N GLY A 117 3.41 -5.71 2.83
CA GLY A 117 4.07 -5.82 1.53
C GLY A 117 3.38 -6.84 0.62
N ARG A 118 3.17 -8.07 1.12
CA ARG A 118 2.46 -9.13 0.37
C ARG A 118 1.03 -8.75 -0.02
N ALA A 119 0.29 -8.11 0.88
CA ALA A 119 -1.03 -7.59 0.56
C ALA A 119 -0.97 -6.50 -0.52
N GLY A 120 0.00 -5.58 -0.43
CA GLY A 120 0.24 -4.53 -1.43
C GLY A 120 0.51 -5.09 -2.83
N ASP A 121 1.31 -6.15 -2.93
CA ASP A 121 1.62 -6.83 -4.19
C ASP A 121 0.36 -7.40 -4.84
N ALA A 122 -0.49 -8.09 -4.07
CA ALA A 122 -1.77 -8.62 -4.57
C ALA A 122 -2.69 -7.53 -5.14
N TRP A 123 -2.75 -6.36 -4.49
CA TRP A 123 -3.55 -5.22 -4.97
C TRP A 123 -3.00 -4.63 -6.27
N LEU A 124 -1.68 -4.45 -6.35
CA LEU A 124 -1.00 -3.91 -7.54
C LEU A 124 -1.17 -4.84 -8.74
N VAL A 125 -0.92 -6.13 -8.55
CA VAL A 125 -1.09 -7.16 -9.58
C VAL A 125 -2.54 -7.25 -10.02
N GLY A 126 -3.49 -7.25 -9.07
CA GLY A 126 -4.92 -7.25 -9.38
C GLY A 126 -5.34 -6.03 -10.21
N GLY A 127 -4.78 -4.85 -9.92
CA GLY A 127 -5.01 -3.63 -10.70
C GLY A 127 -4.42 -3.70 -12.12
N LEU A 128 -3.21 -4.24 -12.27
CA LEU A 128 -2.59 -4.50 -13.57
C LEU A 128 -3.45 -5.46 -14.39
N LEU A 129 -3.81 -6.62 -13.83
CA LEU A 129 -4.61 -7.63 -14.53
C LEU A 129 -5.96 -7.08 -14.96
N ARG A 130 -6.67 -6.36 -14.08
CA ARG A 130 -7.92 -5.67 -14.44
C ARG A 130 -7.72 -4.74 -15.63
N THR A 131 -6.67 -3.92 -15.61
CA THR A 131 -6.40 -2.97 -16.71
C THR A 131 -6.08 -3.71 -18.01
N ALA A 132 -5.19 -4.71 -17.96
CA ALA A 132 -4.71 -5.43 -19.13
C ALA A 132 -5.81 -6.28 -19.78
N LEU A 133 -6.65 -6.95 -18.99
CA LEU A 133 -7.78 -7.75 -19.48
C LEU A 133 -8.94 -6.88 -19.96
N ALA A 134 -9.25 -5.78 -19.26
CA ALA A 134 -10.30 -4.85 -19.70
C ALA A 134 -9.94 -4.13 -21.01
N SER A 135 -8.65 -4.03 -21.34
CA SER A 135 -8.17 -3.50 -22.63
C SER A 135 -8.38 -4.45 -23.82
N GLY A 136 -9.00 -5.61 -23.59
CA GLY A 136 -9.22 -6.65 -24.59
C GLY A 136 -9.91 -6.11 -25.85
N VAL A 137 -9.32 -6.38 -27.02
CA VAL A 137 -9.85 -5.89 -28.30
C VAL A 137 -10.68 -6.97 -28.97
N ARG A 138 -12.00 -6.72 -29.08
CA ARG A 138 -12.97 -7.64 -29.69
C ARG A 138 -12.92 -7.69 -31.22
N GLN A 139 -12.59 -6.58 -31.86
CA GLN A 139 -12.83 -6.43 -33.30
C GLN A 139 -11.78 -7.12 -34.17
N LEU A 140 -10.59 -7.39 -33.62
CA LEU A 140 -9.52 -7.99 -34.38
C LEU A 140 -9.58 -9.51 -34.29
N LYS A 141 -9.69 -10.15 -35.46
CA LYS A 141 -9.76 -11.60 -35.61
C LYS A 141 -8.52 -12.12 -36.32
N GLN A 142 -8.03 -13.26 -35.87
CA GLN A 142 -7.02 -14.03 -36.55
C GLN A 142 -7.66 -14.77 -37.73
N THR A 143 -7.08 -14.64 -38.92
CA THR A 143 -7.46 -15.48 -40.07
C THR A 143 -6.64 -16.77 -40.01
N LEU A 144 -7.30 -17.92 -39.98
CA LEU A 144 -6.67 -19.25 -40.00
C LEU A 144 -6.33 -19.65 -41.44
N PRO A 145 -5.50 -20.71 -41.64
CA PRO A 145 -5.14 -21.19 -42.98
C PRO A 145 -6.34 -21.62 -43.84
N ASP A 146 -7.43 -22.03 -43.18
CA ASP A 146 -8.71 -22.41 -43.81
C ASP A 146 -9.59 -21.20 -44.16
N GLY A 147 -9.12 -19.97 -43.90
CA GLY A 147 -9.85 -18.73 -44.15
C GLY A 147 -10.86 -18.35 -43.06
N SER A 148 -11.04 -19.18 -42.02
CA SER A 148 -11.92 -18.85 -40.89
C SER A 148 -11.32 -17.71 -40.06
N LYS A 149 -12.20 -16.88 -39.46
CA LYS A 149 -11.79 -15.74 -38.63
C LYS A 149 -12.18 -15.96 -37.17
N VAL A 150 -11.20 -16.11 -36.30
CA VAL A 150 -11.39 -16.40 -34.87
C VAL A 150 -10.86 -15.29 -33.98
N ASN A 151 -11.44 -15.13 -32.79
CA ASN A 151 -10.91 -14.22 -31.78
C ASN A 151 -9.55 -14.71 -31.25
N PHE A 152 -8.72 -13.77 -30.80
CA PHE A 152 -7.46 -14.08 -30.12
C PHE A 152 -7.64 -14.52 -28.67
N PHE A 153 -8.84 -14.33 -28.11
CA PHE A 153 -9.14 -14.72 -26.74
C PHE A 153 -9.36 -16.22 -26.65
N ARG A 154 -8.54 -16.89 -25.84
CA ARG A 154 -8.64 -18.33 -25.54
C ARG A 154 -8.19 -18.57 -24.11
N GLY A 155 -8.83 -19.49 -23.42
CA GLY A 155 -8.32 -19.89 -22.13
C GLY A 155 -9.00 -21.12 -21.55
N ASP A 156 -8.31 -21.72 -20.59
CA ASP A 156 -8.79 -22.81 -19.75
C ASP A 156 -8.62 -22.42 -18.27
N ALA A 157 -8.69 -23.41 -17.38
CA ALA A 157 -8.61 -23.17 -15.94
C ALA A 157 -7.23 -22.69 -15.46
N ALA A 158 -6.17 -22.88 -16.25
CA ALA A 158 -4.78 -22.62 -15.88
C ALA A 158 -4.10 -21.56 -16.76
N GLU A 159 -4.60 -21.32 -17.96
CA GLU A 159 -4.02 -20.38 -18.90
C GLU A 159 -5.09 -19.48 -19.56
N LEU A 160 -4.72 -18.22 -19.76
CA LEU A 160 -5.51 -17.25 -20.50
C LEU A 160 -4.65 -16.46 -21.48
N SER A 161 -5.01 -16.48 -22.76
CA SER A 161 -4.40 -15.69 -23.83
C SER A 161 -5.41 -14.74 -24.45
N TRP A 162 -5.00 -13.49 -24.69
CA TRP A 162 -5.86 -12.47 -25.32
C TRP A 162 -5.05 -11.42 -26.07
N LEU A 163 -5.76 -10.54 -26.77
CA LEU A 163 -5.20 -9.38 -27.44
C LEU A 163 -5.71 -8.11 -26.76
N GLY A 164 -4.83 -7.19 -26.40
CA GLY A 164 -5.19 -5.96 -25.69
C GLY A 164 -4.17 -4.85 -25.89
N THR A 165 -4.45 -3.66 -25.37
CA THR A 165 -3.48 -2.57 -25.40
C THR A 165 -2.60 -2.58 -24.16
N MET A 166 -1.28 -2.42 -24.36
CA MET A 166 -0.36 -2.30 -23.22
C MET A 166 -0.69 -1.05 -22.41
N PRO A 167 -0.93 -1.14 -21.09
CA PRO A 167 -1.15 0.05 -20.29
C PRO A 167 0.10 0.95 -20.33
N ALA A 168 -0.08 2.26 -20.53
CA ALA A 168 0.99 3.23 -20.82
C ALA A 168 2.15 3.25 -19.80
N ARG A 169 1.91 2.76 -18.57
CA ARG A 169 2.91 2.69 -17.50
C ARG A 169 3.87 1.50 -17.61
N TYR A 170 3.66 0.56 -18.53
CA TYR A 170 4.43 -0.69 -18.64
C TYR A 170 5.08 -0.93 -20.01
N GLY A 171 5.02 0.01 -20.95
CA GLY A 171 5.71 -0.14 -22.24
C GLY A 171 5.34 0.93 -23.27
N SER A 172 5.96 0.84 -24.45
CA SER A 172 5.49 1.56 -25.64
C SER A 172 4.06 1.10 -25.92
N GLY A 173 3.12 2.04 -25.95
CA GLY A 173 1.71 1.72 -26.22
C GLY A 173 1.50 0.95 -27.52
N GLY A 174 0.27 0.50 -27.75
CA GLY A 174 -0.09 -0.29 -28.92
C GLY A 174 -0.61 -1.68 -28.55
N LEU A 175 -0.98 -2.44 -29.57
CA LEU A 175 -1.65 -3.71 -29.40
C LEU A 175 -0.62 -4.81 -29.13
N HIS A 176 -0.91 -5.64 -28.13
CA HIS A 176 -0.05 -6.72 -27.69
C HIS A 176 -0.87 -8.00 -27.53
N ARG A 177 -0.22 -9.13 -27.83
CA ARG A 177 -0.71 -10.44 -27.40
C ARG A 177 -0.24 -10.65 -25.97
N PHE A 178 -1.15 -11.05 -25.10
CA PHE A 178 -0.89 -11.37 -23.71
C PHE A 178 -1.17 -12.84 -23.45
N ARG A 179 -0.40 -13.43 -22.54
CA ARG A 179 -0.62 -14.76 -21.99
C ARG A 179 -0.37 -14.73 -20.48
N LEU A 180 -1.37 -15.12 -19.71
CA LEU A 180 -1.32 -15.31 -18.27
C LEU A 180 -1.29 -16.81 -17.98
N ALA A 181 -0.25 -17.28 -17.31
CA ALA A 181 -0.12 -18.70 -16.96
C ALA A 181 0.76 -18.90 -15.73
N ALA A 182 0.62 -20.07 -15.11
CA ALA A 182 1.59 -20.59 -14.15
C ALA A 182 2.76 -21.26 -14.90
N ALA A 183 4.00 -20.92 -14.56
CA ALA A 183 5.17 -21.61 -15.12
C ALA A 183 6.39 -21.59 -14.18
N GLY A 184 7.36 -22.46 -14.48
CA GLY A 184 8.59 -22.61 -13.71
C GLY A 184 8.51 -23.66 -12.60
N SER A 185 9.65 -23.91 -11.95
CA SER A 185 9.77 -24.78 -10.77
C SER A 185 10.73 -24.10 -9.77
N PRO A 186 10.24 -23.59 -8.62
CA PRO A 186 8.84 -23.58 -8.19
C PRO A 186 7.93 -22.73 -9.12
N PRO A 187 6.62 -23.03 -9.17
CA PRO A 187 5.67 -22.33 -10.03
C PRO A 187 5.54 -20.84 -9.67
N ARG A 188 5.42 -20.00 -10.70
CA ARG A 188 5.21 -18.55 -10.60
C ARG A 188 4.08 -18.12 -11.52
N LEU A 189 3.36 -17.06 -11.14
CA LEU A 189 2.36 -16.45 -12.01
C LEU A 189 3.06 -15.48 -12.96
N LEU A 190 2.94 -15.72 -14.26
CA LEU A 190 3.62 -14.94 -15.29
C LEU A 190 2.61 -14.28 -16.22
N LEU A 191 2.89 -13.02 -16.57
CA LEU A 191 2.29 -12.33 -17.70
C LEU A 191 3.33 -12.21 -18.81
N GLN A 192 3.15 -12.96 -19.88
CA GLN A 192 3.97 -12.89 -21.08
C GLN A 192 3.28 -11.97 -22.09
N TYR A 193 4.05 -11.16 -22.81
CA TYR A 193 3.51 -10.31 -23.85
C TYR A 193 4.48 -10.03 -25.00
N LEU A 194 3.92 -9.84 -26.20
CA LEU A 194 4.66 -9.46 -27.41
C LEU A 194 3.83 -8.46 -28.22
N PRO A 195 4.46 -7.51 -28.93
CA PRO A 195 3.76 -6.60 -29.83
C PRO A 195 2.99 -7.37 -30.90
N TYR A 196 1.75 -6.98 -31.14
CA TYR A 196 0.96 -7.54 -32.23
C TYR A 196 1.34 -6.87 -33.54
N VAL A 197 1.80 -7.67 -34.50
CA VAL A 197 2.06 -7.24 -35.87
C VAL A 197 1.01 -7.91 -36.77
N PRO A 198 0.19 -7.14 -37.52
CA PRO A 198 -0.72 -7.70 -38.50
C PRO A 198 0.01 -8.56 -39.54
N ASP A 199 -0.66 -9.60 -40.04
CA ASP A 199 -0.26 -10.37 -41.23
C ASP A 199 1.09 -11.13 -41.16
N THR A 200 1.68 -11.33 -39.97
CA THR A 200 2.88 -12.16 -39.75
C THR A 200 2.62 -13.68 -39.71
N GLY A 201 1.44 -14.14 -40.14
CA GLY A 201 1.09 -15.56 -40.20
C GLY A 201 0.58 -16.14 -38.87
N VAL A 202 0.08 -17.39 -38.95
CA VAL A 202 -0.87 -18.02 -38.01
C VAL A 202 -0.29 -18.38 -36.63
N SER A 203 1.00 -18.19 -36.37
CA SER A 203 1.61 -18.64 -35.12
C SER A 203 2.72 -17.72 -34.62
N ALA A 204 2.38 -16.49 -34.25
CA ALA A 204 3.05 -15.90 -33.09
C ALA A 204 2.49 -16.58 -31.83
N ALA A 205 2.74 -17.88 -31.68
CA ALA A 205 2.71 -18.50 -30.36
C ALA A 205 3.62 -17.67 -29.44
N MET A 206 3.38 -17.69 -28.14
CA MET A 206 4.31 -17.06 -27.21
C MET A 206 5.67 -17.73 -27.39
N ASP A 207 6.59 -17.06 -28.09
CA ASP A 207 7.92 -17.58 -28.42
C ASP A 207 8.94 -17.06 -27.40
N GLU A 208 10.21 -17.39 -27.60
CA GLU A 208 11.28 -16.96 -26.68
C GLU A 208 11.53 -15.45 -26.69
N SER A 209 11.01 -14.71 -27.68
CA SER A 209 11.14 -13.25 -27.75
C SER A 209 10.12 -12.52 -26.86
N ALA A 210 9.15 -13.24 -26.33
CA ALA A 210 8.14 -12.74 -25.40
C ALA A 210 8.79 -12.06 -24.18
N ALA A 211 8.42 -10.81 -23.93
CA ALA A 211 8.71 -10.20 -22.65
C ALA A 211 7.92 -10.93 -21.56
N VAL A 212 8.56 -11.19 -20.42
CA VAL A 212 7.96 -11.90 -19.29
C VAL A 212 7.97 -11.00 -18.07
N HIS A 213 6.80 -10.82 -17.46
CA HIS A 213 6.64 -10.14 -16.20
C HIS A 213 6.17 -11.14 -15.12
N VAL A 214 6.93 -11.26 -14.04
CA VAL A 214 6.56 -12.10 -12.89
C VAL A 214 5.55 -11.31 -12.05
N LEU A 215 4.34 -11.85 -11.90
CA LEU A 215 3.27 -11.23 -11.13
C LEU A 215 3.25 -11.72 -9.69
N ALA A 216 3.61 -12.99 -9.46
CA ALA A 216 3.73 -13.55 -8.13
C ALA A 216 4.80 -14.65 -8.13
N ASP A 217 5.68 -14.60 -7.14
CA ASP A 217 6.56 -15.71 -6.79
C ASP A 217 5.83 -16.71 -5.88
N ALA A 218 6.32 -17.95 -5.81
CA ALA A 218 5.77 -19.02 -4.98
C ALA A 218 4.25 -19.20 -5.17
N LEU A 219 3.83 -19.45 -6.42
CA LEU A 219 2.42 -19.66 -6.75
C LEU A 219 1.92 -21.00 -6.19
N ASP A 220 0.94 -20.95 -5.31
CA ASP A 220 0.32 -22.14 -4.72
C ASP A 220 -0.85 -22.65 -5.59
N GLY A 221 -1.56 -21.73 -6.27
CA GLY A 221 -2.67 -22.08 -7.13
C GLY A 221 -3.14 -20.94 -8.04
N LEU A 222 -3.59 -21.31 -9.23
CA LEU A 222 -4.26 -20.45 -10.19
C LEU A 222 -5.50 -21.19 -10.71
N ARG A 223 -6.66 -20.52 -10.68
CA ARG A 223 -7.89 -20.97 -11.33
C ARG A 223 -8.53 -19.82 -12.09
N ILE A 224 -8.89 -20.09 -13.34
CA ILE A 224 -9.53 -19.14 -14.22
C ILE A 224 -10.90 -19.68 -14.62
N ALA A 225 -11.92 -18.83 -14.53
CA ALA A 225 -13.27 -19.16 -14.99
C ALA A 225 -13.85 -18.03 -15.84
N TYR A 226 -14.77 -18.38 -16.71
CA TYR A 226 -15.31 -17.53 -17.77
C TYR A 226 -16.83 -17.53 -17.70
N GLN A 227 -17.44 -16.35 -17.79
CA GLN A 227 -18.88 -16.18 -17.84
C GLN A 227 -19.29 -15.73 -19.24
N SER A 228 -20.18 -16.47 -19.89
CA SER A 228 -20.76 -16.08 -21.18
C SER A 228 -21.77 -14.96 -21.00
N ARG A 229 -21.89 -14.10 -22.02
CA ARG A 229 -23.04 -13.18 -22.12
C ARG A 229 -24.31 -13.97 -22.41
N PRO A 230 -25.38 -13.83 -21.59
CA PRO A 230 -26.68 -14.43 -21.89
C PRO A 230 -27.21 -13.92 -23.24
N VAL A 231 -27.77 -14.81 -24.06
CA VAL A 231 -28.36 -14.42 -25.35
C VAL A 231 -29.73 -13.79 -25.14
N THR A 232 -30.43 -14.19 -24.08
CA THR A 232 -31.72 -13.64 -23.71
C THR A 232 -31.74 -13.21 -22.24
N PRO A 233 -32.56 -12.23 -21.82
CA PRO A 233 -32.66 -11.83 -20.42
C PRO A 233 -33.15 -12.92 -19.46
N ALA A 234 -33.78 -13.98 -19.99
CA ALA A 234 -34.27 -15.11 -19.21
C ALA A 234 -33.22 -16.21 -18.99
N GLU A 235 -32.09 -16.14 -19.71
CA GLU A 235 -31.01 -17.11 -19.61
C GLU A 235 -30.07 -16.75 -18.45
N GLU A 236 -29.75 -17.73 -17.61
CA GLU A 236 -28.85 -17.53 -16.48
C GLU A 236 -27.38 -17.56 -16.95
N ALA A 237 -26.57 -16.64 -16.43
CA ALA A 237 -25.17 -16.52 -16.82
C ALA A 237 -24.32 -17.62 -16.17
N VAL A 238 -23.97 -18.65 -16.94
CA VAL A 238 -23.20 -19.82 -16.49
C VAL A 238 -21.69 -19.54 -16.49
N TRP A 239 -21.01 -20.00 -15.44
CA TRP A 239 -19.54 -20.02 -15.37
C TRP A 239 -18.99 -21.33 -15.92
N SER A 240 -17.94 -21.24 -16.73
CA SER A 240 -17.20 -22.37 -17.30
C SER A 240 -15.71 -22.24 -16.96
N ASP A 241 -15.04 -23.37 -16.79
CA ASP A 241 -13.58 -23.43 -16.59
C ASP A 241 -12.79 -23.37 -17.91
N SER A 242 -13.47 -23.26 -19.04
CA SER A 242 -12.84 -23.11 -20.35
C SER A 242 -13.62 -22.17 -21.26
N TRP A 243 -12.89 -21.47 -22.12
CA TRP A 243 -13.42 -20.61 -23.16
C TRP A 243 -12.73 -20.88 -24.50
N THR A 244 -13.44 -21.57 -25.38
CA THR A 244 -12.97 -21.96 -26.70
C THR A 244 -13.84 -21.42 -27.84
N ASP A 245 -14.86 -20.60 -27.53
CA ASP A 245 -15.73 -19.98 -28.53
C ASP A 245 -14.92 -19.05 -29.44
N PRO A 246 -14.74 -19.39 -30.73
CA PRO A 246 -13.91 -18.61 -31.65
C PRO A 246 -14.61 -17.32 -32.10
N GLU A 247 -15.91 -17.17 -31.91
CA GLU A 247 -16.71 -16.04 -32.40
C GLU A 247 -17.05 -15.03 -31.31
N ARG A 248 -17.10 -15.45 -30.04
CA ARG A 248 -17.48 -14.61 -28.90
C ARG A 248 -16.38 -14.47 -27.86
N LEU A 249 -16.42 -13.34 -27.15
CA LEU A 249 -15.65 -13.13 -25.94
C LEU A 249 -16.50 -13.49 -24.72
N PRO A 250 -15.89 -13.90 -23.61
CA PRO A 250 -16.62 -13.97 -22.35
C PRO A 250 -17.00 -12.54 -21.91
N GLU A 251 -18.10 -12.42 -21.18
CA GLU A 251 -18.52 -11.17 -20.58
C GLU A 251 -17.66 -10.83 -19.36
N ARG A 252 -17.37 -11.86 -18.55
CA ARG A 252 -16.54 -11.72 -17.35
C ARG A 252 -15.54 -12.86 -17.24
N VAL A 253 -14.39 -12.54 -16.66
CA VAL A 253 -13.35 -13.48 -16.26
C VAL A 253 -13.20 -13.40 -14.75
N ARG A 254 -13.11 -14.56 -14.10
CA ARG A 254 -12.78 -14.70 -12.68
C ARG A 254 -11.38 -15.29 -12.57
N LEU A 255 -10.54 -14.70 -11.74
CA LEU A 255 -9.23 -15.23 -11.37
C LEU A 255 -9.20 -15.49 -9.87
N ASP A 256 -8.91 -16.72 -9.49
CA ASP A 256 -8.60 -17.11 -8.12
C ASP A 256 -7.10 -17.45 -8.06
N ILE A 257 -6.36 -16.71 -7.23
CA ILE A 257 -4.90 -16.80 -7.13
C ILE A 257 -4.53 -17.05 -5.66
N ALA A 258 -3.67 -18.02 -5.42
CA ALA A 258 -3.03 -18.25 -4.13
C ALA A 258 -1.52 -18.27 -4.32
N ALA A 259 -0.79 -17.47 -3.56
CA ALA A 259 0.66 -17.37 -3.65
C ALA A 259 1.29 -17.04 -2.29
N ALA A 260 2.50 -17.55 -2.05
CA ALA A 260 3.26 -17.38 -0.81
C ALA A 260 2.46 -17.71 0.46
N GLY A 261 1.61 -18.75 0.39
CA GLY A 261 0.74 -19.21 1.48
C GLY A 261 -0.48 -18.32 1.74
N GLU A 262 -0.82 -17.43 0.81
CA GLU A 262 -1.95 -16.50 0.93
C GLU A 262 -2.89 -16.56 -0.28
N THR A 263 -4.18 -16.76 0.00
CA THR A 263 -5.24 -16.66 -1.00
C THR A 263 -5.60 -15.19 -1.22
N TRP A 264 -5.44 -14.72 -2.45
CA TRP A 264 -5.80 -13.36 -2.81
C TRP A 264 -7.33 -13.21 -2.93
N PRO A 265 -7.88 -11.99 -2.78
CA PRO A 265 -9.28 -11.75 -3.08
C PRO A 265 -9.62 -12.13 -4.54
N PRO A 266 -10.77 -12.79 -4.80
CA PRO A 266 -11.13 -13.19 -6.15
C PRO A 266 -11.27 -11.98 -7.07
N LEU A 267 -10.62 -12.03 -8.22
CA LEU A 267 -10.65 -10.95 -9.20
C LEU A 267 -11.76 -11.21 -10.21
N PHE A 268 -12.78 -10.35 -10.24
CA PHE A 268 -13.79 -10.35 -11.29
C PHE A 268 -13.52 -9.22 -12.27
N ILE A 269 -13.41 -9.55 -13.55
CA ILE A 269 -13.01 -8.61 -14.60
C ILE A 269 -14.04 -8.67 -15.70
N THR A 270 -14.65 -7.54 -16.03
CA THR A 270 -15.53 -7.41 -17.20
C THR A 270 -14.66 -7.18 -18.44
N ILE A 271 -14.89 -7.94 -19.50
CA ILE A 271 -14.19 -7.76 -20.76
C ILE A 271 -14.97 -6.72 -21.57
N ALA A 272 -14.40 -5.51 -21.69
CA ALA A 272 -15.01 -4.47 -22.50
C ALA A 272 -14.89 -4.87 -23.98
N GLY A 273 -16.02 -4.97 -24.67
CA GLY A 273 -15.99 -4.81 -26.12
C GLY A 273 -15.65 -3.36 -26.37
N VAL A 274 -14.49 -3.05 -26.95
CA VAL A 274 -14.20 -1.69 -27.41
C VAL A 274 -15.27 -1.33 -28.46
N ASP A 275 -16.25 -0.53 -28.04
CA ASP A 275 -17.18 0.15 -28.93
C ASP A 275 -16.43 1.35 -29.51
N ASN A 276 -16.00 1.21 -30.75
CA ASN A 276 -15.25 2.26 -31.46
C ASN A 276 -16.19 3.40 -31.95
N SER A 277 -17.32 3.62 -31.27
CA SER A 277 -18.28 4.69 -31.61
C SER A 277 -17.83 6.08 -31.16
N ASP A 278 -16.82 6.18 -30.29
CA ASP A 278 -16.17 7.46 -29.97
C ASP A 278 -14.88 7.64 -30.79
N GLY A 279 -15.11 8.02 -32.04
CA GLY A 279 -14.27 8.81 -32.93
C GLY A 279 -12.78 8.97 -32.60
N LEU A 280 -11.96 8.06 -33.12
CA LEU A 280 -10.64 8.46 -33.63
C LEU A 280 -10.87 9.18 -34.98
N ARG A 281 -11.33 10.42 -34.89
CA ARG A 281 -11.47 11.33 -36.04
C ARG A 281 -10.04 11.66 -36.49
N LEU A 282 -9.52 10.90 -37.45
CA LEU A 282 -8.30 11.25 -38.18
C LEU A 282 -8.56 12.58 -38.88
N VAL A 283 -8.23 13.68 -38.21
CA VAL A 283 -8.19 15.00 -38.82
C VAL A 283 -6.96 15.01 -39.71
N ASN A 284 -7.13 14.53 -40.93
CA ASN A 284 -6.16 14.71 -41.99
C ASN A 284 -6.23 16.20 -42.36
N THR A 285 -5.38 17.04 -41.75
CA THR A 285 -5.15 18.38 -42.26
C THR A 285 -4.15 18.26 -43.41
N PRO A 286 -4.51 18.63 -44.65
CA PRO A 286 -3.51 18.74 -45.70
C PRO A 286 -2.56 19.89 -45.32
N SER A 287 -1.26 19.58 -45.25
CA SER A 287 -0.23 20.60 -45.19
C SER A 287 -0.11 21.25 -46.56
N THR A 288 -0.74 22.42 -46.72
CA THR A 288 -0.44 23.30 -47.84
C THR A 288 0.94 23.92 -47.59
N ARG A 289 1.86 23.64 -48.52
CA ARG A 289 3.08 24.43 -48.74
C ARG A 289 2.75 25.74 -49.45
#